data_AF-A0A2S6N3D6-F1
#
_entry.id   AF-A0A2S6N3D6-F1
#
_cell.length_a   1.000
_cell.length_b   1.000
_cell.length_c   1.000
_cell.angle_alpha   90.00
_cell.angle_beta   90.00
_cell.angle_gamma   90.00
#
_symmetry.space_group_name_H-M   'P 1'
#
loop_
_entity.id
_entity.type
_entity.pdbx_description
1 polymer ?
#
loop_
_entity_poly.entity_id
_entity_poly.type
_entity_poly.pdbx_seq_one_letter_code
_entity_poly.pdbx_strand_id
1 'polypeptide(L)'
;MSHPPIPPVLASIIARITAAVPARARVTFLDLLLGAAVTKGGHVTDAILAGGLSRGWSTYYWFLEQGRWSWLRLWAALLEVLTMLFQPPVWYAVIDDSVVERVSSEAPGSLTHHNHTAKPNRPKFLR
;
A
#
# COMPACT_ATOMS: atom_id res chain seq x y z
N MET A 1 15.45 10.79 26.96
CA MET A 1 16.08 11.00 25.64
C MET A 1 15.05 11.69 24.76
N SER A 2 15.36 12.85 24.20
CA SER A 2 14.44 13.53 23.26
C SER A 2 14.46 12.78 21.93
N HIS A 3 13.29 12.38 21.45
CA HIS A 3 13.17 11.84 20.11
C HIS A 3 13.37 12.97 19.09
N PRO A 4 14.09 12.74 17.98
CA PRO A 4 14.18 13.72 16.92
C PRO A 4 12.77 14.06 16.40
N PRO A 5 12.49 15.33 16.06
CA PRO A 5 11.20 15.69 15.52
C PRO A 5 10.96 14.97 14.19
N ILE A 6 9.71 14.56 13.95
CA ILE A 6 9.31 13.97 12.67
C ILE A 6 9.55 15.01 11.57
N PRO A 7 10.26 14.69 10.48
CA PRO A 7 10.46 15.61 9.38
C PRO A 7 9.12 16.16 8.86
N PRO A 8 8.95 17.49 8.72
CA PRO A 8 7.67 18.07 8.28
C PRO A 8 7.19 17.51 6.94
N VAL A 9 8.11 17.24 6.01
CA VAL A 9 7.80 16.65 4.72
C VAL A 9 7.13 15.28 4.85
N LEU A 10 7.61 14.44 5.78
CA LEU A 10 7.05 13.12 6.03
C LEU A 10 5.64 13.25 6.63
N ALA A 11 5.45 14.19 7.55
CA ALA A 11 4.13 14.48 8.11
C ALA A 11 3.13 14.95 7.04
N SER A 12 3.55 15.82 6.10
CA SER A 12 2.71 16.28 4.99
C SER A 12 2.33 15.15 4.04
N ILE A 13 3.27 14.27 3.70
CA ILE A 13 3.03 13.08 2.87
C ILE A 13 2.00 12.18 3.54
N ILE A 14 2.23 11.81 4.80
CA ILE A 14 1.35 10.94 5.57
C ILE A 14 -0.05 11.54 5.67
N ALA A 15 -0.15 12.83 5.98
CA ALA A 15 -1.43 13.53 6.11
C ALA A 15 -2.24 13.49 4.80
N ARG A 16 -1.58 13.76 3.66
CA ARG A 16 -2.22 13.75 2.33
C ARG A 16 -2.75 12.35 1.97
N ILE A 17 -1.92 11.34 2.13
CA ILE A 17 -2.27 9.94 1.82
C ILE A 17 -3.40 9.46 2.75
N THR A 18 -3.31 9.75 4.05
CA THR A 18 -4.32 9.36 5.03
C THR A 18 -5.66 10.07 4.80
N ALA A 19 -5.64 11.30 4.30
CA ALA A 19 -6.86 12.05 3.99
C ALA A 19 -7.72 11.39 2.90
N ALA A 20 -7.12 10.58 2.02
CA ALA A 20 -7.80 9.85 0.95
C ALA A 20 -8.73 8.72 1.47
N VAL A 21 -8.56 8.30 2.73
CA VAL A 21 -9.33 7.24 3.38
C VAL A 21 -10.44 7.87 4.25
N PRO A 22 -11.63 7.24 4.37
CA PRO A 22 -12.70 7.72 5.25
C PRO A 22 -12.22 7.98 6.67
N ALA A 23 -12.69 9.07 7.29
CA ALA A 23 -12.21 9.53 8.60
C ALA A 23 -12.16 8.42 9.66
N ARG A 24 -13.21 7.59 9.74
CA ARG A 24 -13.32 6.46 10.69
C ARG A 24 -12.23 5.40 10.56
N ALA A 25 -11.60 5.29 9.40
CA ALA A 25 -10.62 4.27 9.07
C ALA A 25 -9.17 4.80 9.01
N ARG A 26 -8.97 6.12 9.13
CA ARG A 26 -7.66 6.77 8.98
C ARG A 26 -6.60 6.25 9.94
N VAL A 27 -6.97 6.03 11.20
CA VAL A 27 -6.02 5.54 12.22
C VAL A 27 -5.57 4.13 11.88
N THR A 28 -6.52 3.20 11.63
CA THR A 28 -6.20 1.81 11.27
C THR A 28 -5.40 1.74 9.97
N PHE A 29 -5.73 2.58 8.99
CA PHE A 29 -4.94 2.71 7.77
C PHE A 29 -3.51 3.18 8.06
N LEU A 30 -3.35 4.21 8.89
CA LEU A 30 -2.05 4.77 9.23
C LEU A 30 -1.18 3.75 9.98
N ASP A 31 -1.76 3.04 10.94
CA ASP A 31 -1.07 1.99 11.69
C ASP A 31 -0.50 0.91 10.73
N LEU A 32 -1.34 0.45 9.79
CA LEU A 32 -0.93 -0.53 8.78
C LEU A 32 0.09 0.03 7.79
N LEU A 33 -0.06 1.28 7.35
CA LEU A 33 0.86 1.92 6.42
C LEU A 33 2.27 2.07 7.03
N LEU A 34 2.35 2.57 8.26
CA LEU A 34 3.61 2.74 8.97
C LEU A 34 4.23 1.39 9.31
N GLY A 35 3.42 0.45 9.81
CA GLY A 35 3.85 -0.92 10.07
C GLY A 35 4.42 -1.61 8.83
N ALA A 36 3.76 -1.47 7.68
CA ALA A 36 4.24 -2.01 6.42
C ALA A 36 5.52 -1.31 5.94
N ALA A 37 5.66 0.00 6.17
CA ALA A 37 6.85 0.75 5.76
C ALA A 37 8.12 0.36 6.56
N VAL A 38 7.97 -0.12 7.80
CA VAL A 38 9.10 -0.49 8.66
C VAL A 38 9.40 -2.00 8.68
N THR A 39 8.55 -2.82 8.05
CA THR A 39 8.71 -4.28 7.98
C THR A 39 9.10 -4.72 6.58
N LYS A 40 9.80 -5.86 6.48
CA LYS A 40 10.34 -6.38 5.19
C LYS A 40 9.64 -7.62 4.66
N GLY A 41 8.86 -8.31 5.50
CA GLY A 41 8.27 -9.62 5.17
C GLY A 41 7.01 -9.57 4.33
N GLY A 42 6.35 -8.40 4.24
CA GLY A 42 5.08 -8.24 3.51
C GLY A 42 3.87 -8.90 4.20
N HIS A 43 4.06 -9.54 5.36
CA HIS A 43 2.97 -10.09 6.15
C HIS A 43 2.28 -8.98 6.94
N VAL A 44 0.95 -8.94 6.85
CA VAL A 44 0.15 -7.92 7.56
C VAL A 44 0.28 -8.03 9.08
N THR A 45 0.50 -9.25 9.59
CA THR A 45 0.79 -9.51 11.00
C THR A 45 2.02 -8.74 11.47
N ASP A 46 3.10 -8.76 10.69
CA ASP A 46 4.33 -8.05 11.04
C ASP A 46 4.10 -6.54 11.07
N ALA A 47 3.36 -6.01 10.10
CA ALA A 47 2.98 -4.59 10.07
C ALA A 47 2.18 -4.19 11.32
N ILE A 48 1.18 -5.00 11.71
CA ILE A 48 0.35 -4.75 12.91
C ILE A 48 1.22 -4.79 14.19
N LEU A 49 2.13 -5.76 14.30
CA LEU A 49 3.02 -5.90 15.45
C LEU A 49 4.02 -4.74 15.54
N ALA A 50 4.56 -4.30 14.41
CA ALA A 50 5.46 -3.15 14.34
C ALA A 50 4.77 -1.83 14.72
N GLY A 51 3.48 -1.70 14.43
CA GLY A 51 2.63 -0.59 14.87
C GLY A 51 2.23 -0.64 16.36
N GLY A 52 2.66 -1.67 17.10
CA GLY A 52 2.44 -1.79 18.54
C GLY A 52 1.03 -2.21 18.95
N LEU A 53 0.23 -2.79 18.05
CA LEU A 53 -1.13 -3.28 18.35
C LEU A 53 -2.04 -2.21 18.99
N SER A 54 -2.01 -0.98 18.46
CA SER A 54 -2.83 0.17 18.91
C SER A 54 -4.36 -0.07 18.89
N ARG A 55 -4.84 -1.14 18.25
CA ARG A 55 -6.25 -1.49 18.00
C ARG A 55 -6.46 -2.99 18.16
N GLY A 56 -7.71 -3.40 18.40
CA GLY A 56 -8.06 -4.82 18.42
C GLY A 56 -7.93 -5.48 17.04
N TRP A 57 -7.56 -6.76 17.01
CA TRP A 57 -7.41 -7.57 15.78
C TRP A 57 -8.62 -7.51 14.86
N SER A 58 -9.84 -7.52 15.40
CA SER A 58 -11.08 -7.42 14.64
C SER A 58 -11.21 -6.10 13.87
N THR A 59 -10.59 -5.02 14.35
CA THR A 59 -10.59 -3.72 13.66
C THR A 59 -9.70 -3.76 12.43
N TYR A 60 -8.50 -4.33 12.54
CA TYR A 60 -7.60 -4.53 11.42
C TYR A 60 -8.22 -5.46 10.38
N TYR A 61 -8.76 -6.59 10.83
CA TYR A 61 -9.43 -7.56 9.97
C TYR A 61 -10.61 -6.92 9.21
N TRP A 62 -11.50 -6.23 9.92
CA TRP A 62 -12.62 -5.53 9.29
C TRP A 62 -12.16 -4.48 8.27
N PHE A 63 -11.11 -3.72 8.58
CA PHE A 63 -10.58 -2.72 7.65
C PHE A 63 -10.04 -3.35 6.37
N LEU A 64 -9.34 -4.47 6.46
CA LEU A 64 -8.72 -5.15 5.33
C LEU A 64 -9.74 -5.88 4.46
N GLU A 65 -10.71 -6.56 5.09
CA GLU A 65 -11.67 -7.41 4.37
C GLU A 65 -12.92 -6.64 3.94
N GLN A 66 -13.44 -5.77 4.80
CA GLN A 66 -14.76 -5.12 4.63
C GLN A 66 -14.67 -3.60 4.49
N GLY A 67 -13.47 -3.04 4.65
CA GLY A 67 -13.24 -1.60 4.59
C GLY A 67 -13.64 -1.04 3.23
N ARG A 68 -14.65 -0.16 3.23
CA ARG A 68 -15.09 0.56 2.03
C ARG A 68 -14.30 1.84 1.86
N TRP A 69 -13.26 1.80 1.03
CA TRP A 69 -12.48 2.96 0.60
C TRP A 69 -12.00 2.77 -0.83
N SER A 70 -11.62 3.87 -1.48
CA SER A 70 -11.24 3.86 -2.90
C SER A 70 -9.73 3.86 -3.03
N TRP A 71 -9.17 2.78 -3.58
CA TRP A 71 -7.75 2.74 -3.92
C TRP A 71 -7.38 3.79 -4.98
N LEU A 72 -8.31 4.14 -5.89
CA LEU A 72 -8.10 5.23 -6.86
C LEU A 72 -7.92 6.59 -6.20
N ARG A 73 -8.66 6.88 -5.12
CA ARG A 73 -8.46 8.12 -4.34
C ARG A 73 -7.09 8.15 -3.66
N LEU A 74 -6.63 7.00 -3.17
CA LEU A 74 -5.28 6.87 -2.62
C LEU A 74 -4.23 7.12 -3.70
N TRP A 75 -4.44 6.60 -4.91
CA TRP A 75 -3.57 6.80 -6.06
C TRP A 75 -3.50 8.28 -6.48
N ALA A 76 -4.65 8.96 -6.56
CA ALA A 76 -4.69 10.40 -6.81
C ALA A 76 -3.94 11.20 -5.74
N ALA A 77 -4.10 10.84 -4.46
CA ALA A 77 -3.38 11.50 -3.37
C ALA A 77 -1.86 11.29 -3.47
N LEU A 78 -1.38 10.14 -3.97
CA LEU A 78 0.05 9.92 -4.23
C LEU A 78 0.57 10.81 -5.36
N LEU A 79 -0.20 11.01 -6.43
CA LEU A 79 0.15 11.97 -7.48
C LEU A 79 0.21 13.41 -6.96
N GLU A 80 -0.73 13.81 -6.10
CA GLU A 80 -0.71 15.11 -5.44
C GLU A 80 0.51 15.28 -4.51
N VAL A 81 0.96 14.20 -3.86
CA VAL A 81 2.22 14.22 -3.12
C VAL A 81 3.40 14.46 -4.06
N LEU A 82 3.45 13.82 -5.23
CA LEU A 82 4.54 14.05 -6.19
C LEU A 82 4.59 15.51 -6.66
N THR A 83 3.44 16.12 -6.97
CA THR A 83 3.40 17.54 -7.37
C THR A 83 3.67 18.49 -6.21
N MET A 84 3.35 18.11 -4.97
CA MET A 84 3.76 18.86 -3.78
C MET A 84 5.28 18.86 -3.59
N LEU A 85 5.95 17.74 -3.87
CA LEU A 85 7.38 17.56 -3.62
C LEU A 85 8.27 18.03 -4.77
N PHE A 86 7.78 17.97 -6.00
CA PHE A 86 8.57 18.20 -7.20
C PHE A 86 7.86 19.15 -8.15
N GLN A 87 8.61 20.11 -8.69
CA GLN A 87 8.17 21.05 -9.72
C GLN A 87 9.19 21.08 -10.87
N PRO A 88 9.43 19.93 -11.55
CA PRO A 88 10.36 19.89 -12.66
C PRO A 88 9.75 20.61 -13.87
N PRO A 89 10.58 21.19 -14.76
CA PRO A 89 10.09 21.79 -16.00
C PRO A 89 9.51 20.76 -16.97
N VAL A 90 9.89 19.48 -16.84
CA VAL A 90 9.42 18.36 -17.66
C VAL A 90 9.21 17.15 -16.75
N TRP A 91 8.10 16.43 -16.94
CA TRP A 91 7.84 15.15 -16.30
C TRP A 91 8.16 13.99 -17.25
N TYR A 92 8.94 13.03 -16.77
CA TYR A 92 9.19 11.77 -17.47
C TYR A 92 8.35 10.68 -16.82
N ALA A 93 7.38 10.13 -17.56
CA ALA A 93 6.56 9.03 -17.10
C ALA A 93 7.07 7.72 -17.72
N VAL A 94 7.44 6.77 -16.86
CA VAL A 94 7.75 5.39 -17.28
C VAL A 94 6.53 4.53 -16.98
N ILE A 95 5.98 3.91 -18.01
CA ILE A 95 4.78 3.06 -17.92
C ILE A 95 5.20 1.67 -18.35
N ASP A 96 5.03 0.71 -17.44
CA ASP A 96 5.33 -0.70 -17.62
C ASP A 96 4.25 -1.50 -16.90
N ASP A 97 3.87 -2.65 -17.44
CA ASP A 97 2.91 -3.55 -16.81
C ASP A 97 3.64 -4.65 -16.03
N SER A 98 3.19 -4.89 -14.79
CA SER A 98 3.72 -5.93 -13.94
C SER A 98 2.61 -6.86 -13.48
N VAL A 99 2.85 -8.16 -13.59
CA VAL A 99 1.92 -9.18 -13.09
C VAL A 99 2.21 -9.45 -11.63
N VAL A 100 1.19 -9.26 -10.77
CA VAL A 100 1.25 -9.67 -9.37
C VAL A 100 0.69 -11.08 -9.25
N GLU A 101 1.58 -12.07 -9.22
CA GLU A 101 1.22 -13.49 -9.06
C GLU A 101 0.55 -13.73 -7.70
N ARG A 102 -0.57 -14.49 -7.68
CA ARG A 102 -1.34 -14.83 -6.49
C ARG A 102 -1.77 -16.29 -6.54
N VAL A 103 -1.39 -17.05 -5.49
CA VAL A 103 -1.57 -18.52 -5.47
C VAL A 103 -2.85 -18.97 -4.75
N SER A 104 -3.71 -18.04 -4.28
CA SER A 104 -4.94 -18.39 -3.54
C SER A 104 -6.14 -18.61 -4.48
N SER A 105 -6.97 -19.62 -4.16
CA SER A 105 -8.27 -19.83 -4.81
C SER A 105 -9.27 -18.69 -4.55
N GLU A 106 -9.06 -17.93 -3.47
CA GLU A 106 -9.89 -16.79 -3.08
C GLU A 106 -9.26 -15.44 -3.42
N ALA A 107 -8.13 -15.42 -4.14
CA ALA A 107 -7.47 -14.18 -4.52
C ALA A 107 -8.41 -13.30 -5.37
N PRO A 108 -8.85 -12.13 -4.87
CA PRO A 108 -9.80 -11.30 -5.60
C PRO A 108 -9.19 -10.81 -6.92
N GLY A 109 -9.92 -11.00 -8.02
CA GLY A 109 -9.48 -10.56 -9.35
C GLY A 109 -8.29 -11.34 -9.93
N SER A 110 -7.83 -12.44 -9.30
CA SER A 110 -6.85 -13.33 -9.91
C SER A 110 -7.48 -14.05 -11.10
N LEU A 111 -6.80 -13.96 -12.24
CA LEU A 111 -7.13 -14.65 -13.46
C LEU A 111 -5.92 -15.47 -13.90
N THR A 112 -6.15 -16.46 -14.75
CA THR A 112 -5.06 -17.23 -15.35
C THR A 112 -4.57 -16.49 -16.60
N HIS A 113 -3.31 -16.08 -16.61
CA HIS A 113 -2.66 -15.40 -17.72
C HIS A 113 -1.62 -16.30 -18.38
N HIS A 114 -1.43 -16.18 -19.69
CA HIS A 114 -0.34 -16.90 -20.35
C HIS A 114 1.02 -16.30 -19.96
N ASN A 115 1.98 -17.14 -19.63
CA ASN A 115 3.32 -16.68 -19.30
C ASN A 115 4.10 -16.33 -20.57
N HIS A 116 4.12 -15.05 -20.92
CA HIS A 116 4.76 -14.55 -22.14
C HIS A 116 6.29 -14.70 -22.16
N THR A 117 6.95 -14.86 -21.00
CA THR A 117 8.41 -15.02 -20.97
C THR A 117 8.89 -16.41 -21.42
N ALA A 118 7.99 -17.41 -21.48
CA ALA A 118 8.26 -18.77 -21.99
C ALA A 118 9.54 -19.44 -21.46
N LYS A 119 10.01 -19.04 -20.27
CA LYS A 119 11.24 -19.60 -19.68
C LYS A 119 11.02 -21.09 -19.33
N PRO A 120 11.97 -22.00 -19.66
CA PRO A 120 11.77 -23.44 -19.48
C PRO A 120 11.44 -23.86 -18.03
N ASN A 121 11.90 -23.08 -17.06
CA ASN A 121 11.72 -23.32 -15.63
C ASN A 121 10.50 -22.59 -15.03
N ARG A 122 9.59 -22.04 -15.85
CA ARG A 122 8.40 -21.36 -15.38
C ARG A 122 7.13 -22.03 -15.89
N PRO A 123 6.02 -21.97 -15.12
CA PRO A 123 4.75 -22.50 -15.57
C PRO A 123 4.29 -21.75 -16.82
N LYS A 124 3.59 -22.48 -17.71
CA LYS A 124 3.03 -21.93 -18.96
C LYS A 124 1.98 -20.85 -18.70
N PHE A 125 1.34 -20.91 -17.54
CA PHE A 125 0.33 -19.96 -17.10
C PHE A 125 0.70 -19.42 -15.72
N LEU A 126 0.44 -18.14 -15.51
CA LEU A 126 0.54 -17.45 -14.23
C LEU A 126 -0.86 -17.30 -13.64
N ARG A 127 -0.96 -17.32 -12.32
CA ARG A 127 -2.19 -17.09 -11.56
C ARG A 127 -1.94 -16.03 -10.48
#